data_AF-A0A1F3B6R3-F1
#
_entry.id   AF-A0A1F3B6R3-F1
#
_cell.length_a   1.000
_cell.length_b   1.000
_cell.length_c   1.000
_cell.angle_alpha   90.00
_cell.angle_beta   90.00
_cell.angle_gamma   90.00
#
_symmetry.space_group_name_H-M   'P 1'
#
loop_
_entity.id
_entity.type
_entity.pdbx_description
1 polymer ?
#
loop_
_entity_poly.entity_id
_entity_poly.type
_entity_poly.pdbx_seq_one_letter_code
_entity_poly.pdbx_strand_id
1 'polypeptide(L)'
;MPDAAQIASLAGDIVHPSKTVMFSDTAMGISRQGAQTMIEYSFAEPPFTFVTGSGGTSTLARTASPTVHFRHNGGANVGWCDGHVTHEKMAFTNPGENTYGCDSASVGLGWFGPDDNLLFDNR
;
A
#
# COMPACT_ATOMS: atom_id res chain seq x y z
N MET A 1 11.86 23.41 -0.63
CA MET A 1 10.82 22.37 -0.82
C MET A 1 11.46 21.26 -1.65
N PRO A 2 11.26 19.98 -1.34
CA PRO A 2 11.81 18.89 -2.16
C PRO A 2 11.26 18.94 -3.59
N ASP A 3 12.05 18.55 -4.58
CA ASP A 3 11.63 18.54 -5.99
C ASP A 3 10.37 17.70 -6.22
N ALA A 4 10.21 16.59 -5.49
CA ALA A 4 9.01 15.75 -5.54
C ALA A 4 7.71 16.47 -5.12
N ALA A 5 7.81 17.59 -4.39
CA ALA A 5 6.67 18.44 -4.02
C ALA A 5 6.45 19.62 -5.00
N GLN A 6 7.30 19.75 -6.03
CA GLN A 6 7.27 20.84 -7.00
C GLN A 6 7.10 20.35 -8.44
N ILE A 7 7.55 19.13 -8.73
CA ILE A 7 7.58 18.53 -10.05
C ILE A 7 6.87 17.19 -9.97
N ALA A 8 5.78 17.06 -10.72
CA ALA A 8 5.08 15.78 -10.86
C ALA A 8 5.95 14.80 -11.66
N SER A 9 5.85 13.52 -11.33
CA SER A 9 6.44 12.46 -12.15
C SER A 9 5.83 12.47 -13.56
N LEU A 10 6.67 12.26 -14.55
CA LEU A 10 6.25 12.04 -15.94
C LEU A 10 5.87 10.58 -16.13
N ALA A 11 5.08 10.28 -17.17
CA ALA A 11 4.79 8.88 -17.53
C ALA A 11 6.08 8.07 -17.80
N GLY A 12 7.10 8.73 -18.36
CA GLY A 12 8.42 8.13 -18.59
C GLY A 12 9.27 7.93 -17.33
N ASP A 13 8.85 8.45 -16.18
CA ASP A 13 9.49 8.13 -14.90
C ASP A 13 9.10 6.76 -14.38
N ILE A 14 8.03 6.13 -14.91
CA ILE A 14 7.63 4.76 -14.56
C ILE A 14 8.46 3.76 -15.37
N VAL A 15 9.51 3.19 -14.76
CA VAL A 15 10.47 2.30 -15.44
C VAL A 15 9.84 0.97 -15.86
N HIS A 16 8.88 0.46 -15.08
CA HIS A 16 8.21 -0.82 -15.33
C HIS A 16 6.68 -0.71 -15.30
N PRO A 17 6.03 -0.08 -16.30
CA PRO A 17 4.58 0.19 -16.25
C PRO A 17 3.70 -1.06 -16.06
N SER A 18 4.11 -2.21 -16.60
CA SER A 18 3.40 -3.48 -16.43
C SER A 18 3.60 -4.13 -15.06
N LYS A 19 4.35 -3.51 -14.15
CA LYS A 19 4.66 -3.99 -12.79
C LYS A 19 4.52 -2.91 -11.72
N THR A 20 4.15 -1.69 -12.10
CA THR A 20 3.87 -0.60 -11.15
C THR A 20 2.37 -0.48 -10.98
N VAL A 21 1.89 -0.55 -9.73
CA VAL A 21 0.47 -0.42 -9.41
C VAL A 21 -0.01 1.01 -9.66
N MET A 22 -1.19 1.14 -10.25
CA MET A 22 -1.88 2.40 -10.46
C MET A 22 -3.13 2.49 -9.57
N PHE A 23 -3.92 1.42 -9.52
CA PHE A 23 -5.14 1.33 -8.72
C PHE A 23 -5.25 -0.03 -8.04
N SER A 24 -5.95 -0.08 -6.92
CA SER A 24 -6.32 -1.33 -6.26
C SER A 24 -7.66 -1.17 -5.53
N ASP A 25 -8.30 -2.29 -5.20
CA ASP A 25 -9.30 -2.30 -4.14
C ASP A 25 -8.65 -1.88 -2.82
N THR A 26 -9.11 -0.76 -2.24
CA THR A 26 -8.51 -0.19 -1.04
C THR A 26 -9.54 0.08 0.06
N ALA A 27 -9.10 -0.07 1.32
CA ALA A 27 -9.85 0.31 2.51
C ALA A 27 -8.86 0.54 3.67
N MET A 28 -9.31 1.18 4.75
CA MET A 28 -8.52 1.33 5.97
C MET A 28 -9.19 0.59 7.12
N GLY A 29 -8.43 -0.29 7.77
CA GLY A 29 -8.89 -0.98 8.98
C GLY A 29 -8.89 -0.03 10.17
N ILE A 30 -9.99 0.01 10.92
CA ILE A 30 -10.11 0.79 12.15
C ILE A 30 -10.74 -0.07 13.26
N SER A 31 -10.30 0.15 14.50
CA SER A 31 -11.02 -0.35 15.67
C SER A 31 -11.95 0.73 16.20
N ARG A 32 -13.25 0.44 16.22
CA ARG A 32 -14.26 1.35 16.76
C ARG A 32 -15.03 0.65 17.87
N GLN A 33 -14.89 1.14 19.10
CA GLN A 33 -15.52 0.55 20.29
C GLN A 33 -15.18 -0.94 20.47
N GLY A 34 -13.96 -1.34 20.13
CA GLY A 34 -13.49 -2.73 20.21
C GLY A 34 -13.89 -3.62 19.03
N ALA A 35 -14.71 -3.12 18.10
CA ALA A 35 -15.04 -3.84 16.87
C ALA A 35 -14.05 -3.50 15.76
N GLN A 36 -13.54 -4.55 15.10
CA GLN A 36 -12.69 -4.47 13.91
C GLN A 36 -13.58 -4.16 12.70
N THR A 37 -13.34 -3.05 12.02
CA THR A 37 -14.13 -2.65 10.85
C THR A 37 -13.26 -1.92 9.83
N MET A 38 -13.86 -1.54 8.70
CA MET A 38 -13.19 -0.82 7.63
C MET A 38 -13.92 0.48 7.30
N ILE A 39 -13.16 1.46 6.84
CA ILE A 39 -13.66 2.68 6.23
C ILE A 39 -13.14 2.81 4.79
N GLU A 40 -13.79 3.67 4.02
CA GLU A 40 -13.31 4.05 2.69
C GLU A 40 -11.92 4.68 2.80
N TYR A 41 -11.03 4.23 1.91
CA TYR A 41 -9.70 4.77 1.77
C TYR A 41 -9.27 4.60 0.31
N SER A 42 -8.63 5.60 -0.28
CA SER A 42 -8.42 5.67 -1.74
C SER A 42 -6.97 5.45 -2.17
N PHE A 43 -6.06 5.20 -1.23
CA PHE A 43 -4.64 5.00 -1.54
C PHE A 43 -4.25 3.55 -1.36
N ALA A 44 -3.51 3.02 -2.33
CA ALA A 44 -2.77 1.76 -2.22
C ALA A 44 -1.38 2.08 -1.67
N GLU A 45 -1.26 2.01 -0.34
CA GLU A 45 -0.03 2.38 0.38
C GLU A 45 1.06 1.31 0.21
N PRO A 46 2.32 1.69 -0.06
CA PRO A 46 3.43 0.75 -0.09
C PRO A 46 3.72 0.18 1.32
N PRO A 47 4.29 -1.03 1.42
CA PRO A 47 4.60 -1.63 2.72
C PRO A 47 5.70 -0.89 3.50
N PHE A 48 6.61 -0.20 2.82
CA PHE A 48 7.70 0.54 3.45
C PHE A 48 7.69 2.02 3.09
N THR A 49 8.05 2.87 4.05
CA THR A 49 8.26 4.30 3.84
C THR A 49 9.60 4.73 4.43
N PHE A 50 10.18 5.82 3.90
CA PHE A 50 11.38 6.41 4.49
C PHE A 50 11.01 7.21 5.74
N VAL A 51 11.69 6.93 6.84
CA VAL A 51 11.56 7.68 8.10
C VAL A 51 12.86 8.43 8.37
N THR A 52 12.77 9.75 8.50
CA THR A 52 13.91 10.60 8.83
C THR A 52 14.02 10.75 10.35
N GLY A 53 15.10 10.21 10.92
CA GLY A 53 15.39 10.37 12.34
C GLY A 53 15.88 11.79 12.68
N SER A 54 15.94 12.12 13.98
CA SER A 54 16.34 13.45 14.48
C SER A 54 17.73 13.91 14.04
N GLY A 55 18.59 12.99 13.57
CA GLY A 55 19.91 13.28 13.00
C GLY A 55 19.93 13.52 11.48
N GLY A 56 18.78 13.55 10.81
CA GLY A 56 18.67 13.75 9.35
C GLY A 56 18.86 12.49 8.49
N THR A 57 19.25 11.36 9.09
CA THR A 57 19.36 10.08 8.37
C THR A 57 17.97 9.52 8.09
N SER A 58 17.68 9.24 6.81
CA SER A 58 16.49 8.52 6.38
C SER A 58 16.76 7.02 6.33
N THR A 59 15.91 6.22 6.97
CA THR A 59 15.95 4.76 6.90
C THR A 59 14.62 4.21 6.42
N LEU A 60 14.66 3.13 5.64
CA LEU A 60 13.45 2.42 5.23
C LEU A 60 12.82 1.72 6.45
N ALA A 61 11.53 1.93 6.68
CA ALA A 61 10.79 1.34 7.78
C ALA A 61 9.39 0.91 7.34
N ARG A 62 8.90 -0.19 7.91
CA ARG A 62 7.53 -0.69 7.74
C ARG A 62 6.59 0.06 8.69
N THR A 63 6.23 1.28 8.33
CA THR A 63 5.36 2.15 9.13
C THR A 63 3.96 2.33 8.54
N ALA A 64 3.74 1.90 7.30
CA ALA A 64 2.43 2.00 6.67
C ALA A 64 1.47 0.94 7.24
N SER A 65 0.22 1.35 7.48
CA SER A 65 -0.88 0.42 7.70
C SER A 65 -1.29 -0.19 6.36
N PRO A 66 -1.59 -1.51 6.27
CA PRO A 66 -2.01 -2.12 5.02
C PRO A 66 -3.35 -1.56 4.56
N THR A 67 -3.47 -1.34 3.24
CA THR A 67 -4.66 -0.69 2.65
C THR A 67 -5.26 -1.45 1.48
N VAL A 68 -4.56 -2.41 0.89
CA VAL A 68 -5.12 -3.24 -0.18
C VAL A 68 -6.09 -4.26 0.43
N HIS A 69 -7.31 -4.29 -0.09
CA HIS A 69 -8.42 -5.07 0.44
C HIS A 69 -8.75 -6.28 -0.43
N PHE A 70 -8.61 -7.48 0.15
CA PHE A 70 -8.76 -8.75 -0.54
C PHE A 70 -10.18 -9.35 -0.43
N ARG A 71 -11.21 -8.52 -0.68
CA ARG A 71 -12.63 -8.90 -0.54
C ARG A 71 -13.17 -9.79 -1.65
N HIS A 72 -12.58 -9.77 -2.84
CA HIS A 72 -13.14 -10.43 -4.02
C HIS A 72 -12.70 -11.88 -4.09
N ASN A 73 -13.40 -12.75 -3.34
CA ASN A 73 -13.07 -14.16 -3.25
C ASN A 73 -11.61 -14.38 -2.78
N GLY A 74 -11.18 -13.60 -1.78
CA GLY A 74 -9.82 -13.62 -1.24
C GLY A 74 -8.77 -12.94 -2.11
N GLY A 75 -9.18 -12.16 -3.12
CA GLY A 75 -8.29 -11.36 -3.96
C GLY A 75 -8.68 -9.89 -4.05
N ALA A 76 -7.77 -9.08 -4.59
CA ALA A 76 -7.96 -7.68 -4.93
C ALA A 76 -7.84 -7.51 -6.45
N ASN A 77 -8.63 -6.61 -7.04
CA ASN A 77 -8.42 -6.19 -8.43
C ASN A 77 -7.33 -5.12 -8.44
N VAL A 78 -6.31 -5.30 -9.27
CA VAL A 78 -5.15 -4.43 -9.36
C VAL A 78 -5.04 -3.90 -10.78
N GLY A 79 -5.09 -2.58 -10.94
CA GLY A 79 -4.83 -1.88 -12.19
C GLY A 79 -3.39 -1.41 -12.24
N TRP A 80 -2.70 -1.68 -13.35
CA TRP A 80 -1.27 -1.39 -13.52
C TRP A 80 -1.06 -0.16 -14.40
N CYS A 81 0.13 0.44 -14.34
CA CYS A 81 0.43 1.67 -15.06
C CYS A 81 0.40 1.57 -16.60
N ASP A 82 0.50 0.37 -17.18
CA ASP A 82 0.29 0.14 -18.61
C ASP A 82 -1.21 -0.08 -18.99
N GLY A 83 -2.11 -0.06 -18.01
CA GLY A 83 -3.55 -0.16 -18.18
C GLY A 83 -4.14 -1.57 -18.11
N HIS A 84 -3.34 -2.63 -17.91
CA HIS A 84 -3.90 -3.96 -17.67
C HIS A 84 -4.45 -4.10 -16.24
N VAL A 85 -5.29 -5.12 -16.02
CA VAL A 85 -5.88 -5.44 -14.72
C VAL A 85 -5.66 -6.91 -14.39
N THR A 86 -5.27 -7.20 -13.16
CA THR A 86 -5.12 -8.56 -12.64
C THR A 86 -5.94 -8.78 -11.36
N HIS A 87 -6.15 -10.05 -11.01
CA HIS A 87 -6.71 -10.47 -9.74
C HIS A 87 -5.57 -11.00 -8.87
N GLU A 88 -5.17 -10.23 -7.87
CA GLU A 88 -4.03 -10.53 -7.01
C GLU A 88 -4.48 -11.12 -5.68
N LYS A 89 -3.69 -12.08 -5.17
CA LYS A 89 -3.90 -12.68 -3.84
C LYS A 89 -3.02 -11.99 -2.81
N MET A 90 -3.50 -11.96 -1.56
CA MET A 90 -2.70 -11.45 -0.45
C MET A 90 -1.47 -12.35 -0.27
N ALA A 91 -0.30 -11.74 -0.26
CA ALA A 91 0.98 -12.40 0.00
C ALA A 91 1.38 -12.24 1.46
N PHE A 92 1.20 -11.05 2.03
CA PHE A 92 1.55 -10.74 3.42
C PHE A 92 0.73 -9.58 3.98
N THR A 93 0.81 -9.38 5.30
CA THR A 93 0.22 -8.25 6.02
C THR A 93 1.05 -7.96 7.27
N ASN A 94 0.80 -6.84 7.94
CA ASN A 94 1.47 -6.52 9.19
C ASN A 94 0.89 -7.38 10.32
N PRO A 95 1.73 -7.97 11.20
CA PRO A 95 1.23 -8.65 12.39
C PRO A 95 0.72 -7.63 13.41
N GLY A 96 -0.37 -7.98 14.10
CA GLY A 96 -0.94 -7.17 15.19
C GLY A 96 -1.79 -6.01 14.69
N GLU A 97 -1.98 -5.03 15.58
CA GLU A 97 -2.83 -3.88 15.30
C GLU A 97 -2.10 -2.83 14.44
N ASN A 98 -2.83 -2.26 13.50
CA ASN A 98 -2.40 -1.12 12.71
C ASN A 98 -2.46 0.18 13.54
N THR A 99 -2.12 1.32 12.93
CA THR A 99 -2.09 2.63 13.63
C THR A 99 -3.45 3.04 14.22
N TYR A 100 -4.55 2.43 13.77
CA TYR A 100 -5.92 2.69 14.21
C TYR A 100 -6.47 1.59 15.11
N GLY A 101 -5.59 0.75 15.69
CA GLY A 101 -5.96 -0.32 16.62
C GLY A 101 -6.62 -1.52 15.94
N CYS A 102 -6.55 -1.61 14.60
CA CYS A 102 -7.21 -2.68 13.85
C CYS A 102 -6.25 -3.82 13.50
N ASP A 103 -6.61 -5.06 13.81
CA ASP A 103 -5.94 -6.24 13.24
C ASP A 103 -6.28 -6.33 11.75
N SER A 104 -5.33 -5.92 10.91
CA SER A 104 -5.52 -5.82 9.47
C SER A 104 -5.78 -7.19 8.81
N ALA A 105 -5.23 -8.27 9.38
CA ALA A 105 -5.48 -9.62 8.88
C ALA A 105 -6.94 -10.02 9.07
N SER A 106 -7.56 -9.62 10.19
CA SER A 106 -8.95 -9.95 10.52
C SER A 106 -9.98 -9.35 9.56
N VAL A 107 -9.62 -8.26 8.89
CA VAL A 107 -10.45 -7.56 7.90
C VAL A 107 -9.95 -7.72 6.46
N GLY A 108 -8.99 -8.61 6.23
CA GLY A 108 -8.51 -8.93 4.88
C GLY A 108 -7.72 -7.80 4.20
N LEU A 109 -6.95 -7.03 4.99
CA LEU A 109 -6.05 -5.99 4.50
C LEU A 109 -4.60 -6.46 4.52
N GLY A 110 -3.85 -6.16 3.45
CA GLY A 110 -2.47 -6.61 3.29
C GLY A 110 -1.81 -6.04 2.04
N TRP A 111 -0.90 -6.83 1.47
CA TRP A 111 -0.22 -6.55 0.21
C TRP A 111 -0.10 -7.82 -0.64
N PHE A 112 0.02 -7.63 -1.94
CA PHE A 112 0.32 -8.66 -2.94
C PHE A 112 1.79 -8.53 -3.39
N GLY A 113 2.31 -9.57 -4.01
CA GLY A 113 3.69 -9.56 -4.52
C GLY A 113 4.76 -9.73 -3.44
N PRO A 114 6.02 -9.33 -3.73
CA PRO A 114 7.13 -9.45 -2.79
C PRO A 114 6.99 -8.48 -1.60
N ASP A 115 7.65 -8.82 -0.49
CA ASP A 115 7.68 -8.00 0.72
C ASP A 115 8.70 -6.86 0.61
N ASP A 116 8.47 -5.96 -0.36
CA ASP A 116 9.25 -4.76 -0.67
C ASP A 116 8.37 -3.72 -1.41
N ASN A 117 8.97 -2.63 -1.88
CA ASN A 117 8.26 -1.57 -2.61
C ASN A 117 8.31 -1.74 -4.15
N LEU A 118 8.78 -2.87 -4.69
CA LEU A 118 9.03 -3.04 -6.13
C LEU A 118 7.80 -2.74 -6.99
N LEU A 119 6.60 -3.06 -6.51
CA LEU A 119 5.35 -2.84 -7.24
C LEU A 119 4.78 -1.42 -7.08
N PHE A 120 5.35 -0.62 -6.19
CA PHE A 120 4.88 0.72 -5.82
C PHE A 120 5.86 1.82 -6.22
N ASP A 121 7.11 1.46 -6.51
CA ASP A 121 8.13 2.39 -6.96
C ASP A 121 7.95 2.73 -8.45
N ASN A 122 8.33 3.96 -8.80
CA ASN A 122 8.42 4.37 -10.18
C ASN A 122 9.77 4.03 -10.81
N ARG A 123 10.82 3.74 -10.03
CA ARG A 123 12.20 3.52 -10.53
C ARG A 123 12.83 2.19 -10.19
#